data_AF-A0A956S7H1-F1
#
_entry.id   AF-A0A956S7H1-F1
#
_cell.length_a   1.000
_cell.length_b   1.000
_cell.length_c   1.000
_cell.angle_alpha   90.00
_cell.angle_beta   90.00
_cell.angle_gamma   90.00
#
_symmetry.space_group_name_H-M   'P 1'
#
loop_
_entity.id
_entity.type
_entity.pdbx_description
1 polymer ?
#
loop_
_entity_poly.entity_id
_entity_poly.type
_entity_poly.pdbx_seq_one_letter_code
_entity_poly.pdbx_strand_id
1 'polypeptide(L)'
;MHYGIKRKYNFMVIISLLIPIIIGGLRFNVETDYGNYVNIFNYVSELSFSQFLSQNTYGLEIGFFLIIKLSNLVVTSPDLMFAIANAITLIFFYIGLKRYSLKHTALVYTMYLFTIYPFTLNAVRQGISMSICFLAFSYLLEKRPKPYVFWIVTASFFHISSIVLLPFYFINKIIKPA
;
A
#
# COMPACT_ATOMS: atom_id res chain seq x y z
N MET A 1 -14.56 29.10 16.80
CA MET A 1 -13.10 28.82 16.87
C MET A 1 -12.70 27.38 16.51
N HIS A 2 -13.52 26.35 16.82
CA HIS A 2 -13.17 24.93 16.57
C HIS A 2 -13.06 24.54 15.07
N TYR A 3 -13.88 25.13 14.19
CA TYR A 3 -13.84 24.86 12.74
C TYR A 3 -12.51 25.26 12.09
N GLY A 4 -11.87 26.35 12.53
CA GLY A 4 -10.59 26.81 11.98
C GLY A 4 -9.43 25.87 12.28
N ILE A 5 -9.40 25.29 13.49
CA ILE A 5 -8.36 24.35 13.93
C ILE A 5 -8.48 23.01 13.18
N LYS A 6 -9.71 22.48 13.05
CA LYS A 6 -9.96 21.24 12.30
C LYS A 6 -9.61 21.38 10.82
N ARG A 7 -9.92 22.53 10.20
CA ARG A 7 -9.54 22.85 8.82
C ARG A 7 -8.02 22.89 8.64
N LYS A 8 -7.30 23.53 9.56
CA LYS A 8 -5.83 23.61 9.56
C LYS A 8 -5.18 22.23 9.73
N TYR A 9 -5.73 21.39 10.61
CA TYR A 9 -5.25 20.02 10.81
C TYR A 9 -5.42 19.14 9.57
N ASN A 10 -6.60 19.16 8.93
CA ASN A 10 -6.83 18.39 7.70
C ASN A 10 -5.90 18.83 6.57
N PHE A 11 -5.66 20.14 6.44
CA PHE A 11 -4.72 20.67 5.47
C PHE A 11 -3.28 20.18 5.71
N MET A 12 -2.82 20.18 6.97
CA MET A 12 -1.51 19.64 7.33
C MET A 12 -1.37 18.14 7.03
N VAL A 13 -2.41 17.35 7.28
CA VAL A 13 -2.45 15.92 6.94
C VAL A 13 -2.31 15.72 5.43
N ILE A 14 -3.07 16.47 4.64
CA ILE A 14 -3.02 16.39 3.17
C ILE A 14 -1.59 16.69 2.69
N ILE A 15 -0.97 17.76 3.18
CA ILE A 15 0.42 18.10 2.83
C ILE A 15 1.38 16.98 3.23
N SER A 16 1.23 16.42 4.44
CA SER A 16 2.12 15.37 4.94
C SER A 16 2.04 14.06 4.15
N LEU A 17 0.94 13.82 3.43
CA LEU A 17 0.77 12.70 2.52
C LEU A 17 1.26 13.07 1.11
N LEU A 18 0.90 14.25 0.61
CA LEU A 18 1.22 14.67 -0.75
C LEU A 18 2.72 14.80 -1.00
N ILE A 19 3.49 15.37 -0.06
CA ILE A 19 4.94 15.54 -0.22
C ILE A 19 5.64 14.20 -0.50
N PRO A 20 5.54 13.18 0.37
CA PRO A 20 6.19 11.90 0.10
C PRO A 20 5.60 11.18 -1.12
N ILE A 21 4.30 11.32 -1.41
CA ILE A 21 3.69 10.75 -2.63
C ILE A 21 4.37 11.30 -3.89
N ILE A 22 4.52 12.63 -3.98
CA ILE A 22 5.14 13.30 -5.12
C ILE A 22 6.62 12.90 -5.23
N ILE A 23 7.36 12.92 -4.13
CA ILE A 23 8.78 12.55 -4.11
C ILE A 23 8.97 11.10 -4.56
N GLY A 24 8.17 10.17 -4.04
CA GLY A 24 8.28 8.76 -4.42
C GLY A 24 7.72 8.46 -5.82
N GLY A 25 6.82 9.29 -6.35
CA GLY A 25 6.28 9.15 -7.71
C GLY A 25 7.21 9.68 -8.78
N LEU A 26 7.82 10.84 -8.57
CA LEU A 26 8.78 11.49 -9.49
C LEU A 26 10.21 10.94 -9.34
N ARG A 27 10.35 9.79 -8.69
CA ARG A 27 11.65 9.21 -8.41
C ARG A 27 12.28 8.65 -9.68
N PHE A 28 13.58 8.86 -9.86
CA PHE A 28 14.33 8.31 -10.98
C PHE A 28 15.50 7.50 -10.45
N ASN A 29 15.65 6.26 -10.96
CA ASN A 29 16.77 5.38 -10.66
C ASN A 29 17.02 5.17 -9.15
N VAL A 30 15.93 5.03 -8.38
CA VAL A 30 16.01 4.78 -6.94
C VAL A 30 16.29 3.30 -6.69
N GLU A 31 17.48 3.03 -6.18
CA GLU A 31 17.96 1.71 -5.77
C GLU A 31 17.82 0.61 -6.86
N THR A 32 17.93 -0.65 -6.45
CA THR A 32 18.13 -1.79 -7.36
C THR A 32 16.87 -2.17 -8.13
N ASP A 33 15.68 -2.05 -7.52
CA ASP A 33 14.44 -2.58 -8.10
C ASP A 33 13.75 -1.61 -9.07
N TYR A 34 14.13 -0.33 -9.11
CA TYR A 34 13.52 0.63 -10.05
C TYR A 34 13.57 0.12 -11.49
N GLY A 35 14.75 -0.30 -11.96
CA GLY A 35 14.92 -0.84 -13.31
C GLY A 35 14.05 -2.06 -13.59
N ASN A 36 13.89 -2.95 -12.60
CA ASN A 36 13.01 -4.12 -12.72
C ASN A 36 11.56 -3.71 -12.92
N TYR A 37 11.06 -2.75 -12.14
CA TYR A 37 9.69 -2.24 -12.29
C TYR A 37 9.48 -1.50 -13.61
N VAL A 38 10.48 -0.79 -14.13
CA VAL A 38 10.42 -0.17 -15.48
C VAL A 38 10.30 -1.25 -16.57
N ASN A 39 11.11 -2.31 -16.50
CA ASN A 39 11.05 -3.42 -17.45
C ASN A 39 9.69 -4.15 -17.38
N ILE A 40 9.18 -4.38 -16.16
CA ILE A 40 7.86 -4.94 -15.93
C ILE A 40 6.78 -4.05 -16.56
N PHE A 41 6.83 -2.74 -16.32
CA PHE A 41 5.87 -1.79 -16.87
C PHE A 41 5.84 -1.87 -18.40
N ASN A 42 7.00 -1.75 -19.05
CA ASN A 42 7.12 -1.75 -20.51
C ASN A 42 6.64 -3.05 -21.16
N TYR A 43 6.80 -4.19 -20.47
CA TYR A 43 6.29 -5.47 -20.97
C TYR A 43 4.78 -5.60 -20.75
N VAL A 44 4.30 -5.28 -19.55
CA VAL A 44 2.91 -5.54 -19.13
C VAL A 44 1.94 -4.49 -19.67
N SER A 45 2.40 -3.27 -19.95
CA SER A 45 1.59 -2.19 -20.52
C SER A 45 0.89 -2.61 -21.82
N GLU A 46 1.57 -3.43 -22.63
CA GLU A 46 1.09 -3.92 -23.93
C GLU A 46 0.22 -5.19 -23.83
N LEU A 47 0.26 -5.91 -22.70
CA LEU A 47 -0.50 -7.15 -22.55
C LEU A 47 -2.00 -6.89 -22.39
N SER A 48 -2.80 -7.72 -23.06
CA SER A 48 -4.21 -7.89 -22.74
C SER A 48 -4.39 -8.69 -21.45
N PHE A 49 -5.59 -8.66 -20.87
CA PHE A 49 -5.90 -9.43 -19.67
C PHE A 49 -5.77 -10.95 -19.90
N SER A 50 -6.19 -11.46 -21.07
CA SER A 50 -6.04 -12.89 -21.39
C SER A 50 -4.58 -13.29 -21.59
N GLN A 51 -3.76 -12.41 -22.18
CA GLN A 51 -2.32 -12.62 -22.30
C GLN A 51 -1.66 -12.60 -20.93
N PHE A 52 -2.02 -11.66 -20.05
CA PHE A 52 -1.53 -11.64 -18.68
C PHE A 52 -1.81 -12.95 -17.93
N LEU A 53 -3.04 -13.50 -18.03
CA LEU A 53 -3.40 -14.75 -17.37
C LEU A 53 -2.62 -15.97 -17.91
N SER A 54 -2.23 -15.95 -19.19
CA SER A 54 -1.51 -17.06 -19.83
C SER A 54 0.01 -16.91 -19.81
N GLN A 55 0.53 -15.68 -19.68
CA GLN A 55 1.95 -15.33 -19.86
C GLN A 55 2.48 -14.46 -18.70
N ASN A 56 2.09 -14.76 -17.46
CA ASN A 56 2.54 -14.03 -16.27
C ASN A 56 4.01 -14.32 -15.90
N THR A 57 4.94 -13.97 -16.78
CA THR A 57 6.37 -14.27 -16.68
C THR A 57 7.02 -13.69 -15.42
N TYR A 58 6.56 -12.52 -14.96
CA TYR A 58 7.10 -11.82 -13.80
C TYR A 58 6.43 -12.21 -12.47
N GLY A 59 5.50 -13.18 -12.47
CA GLY A 59 4.77 -13.57 -11.26
C GLY A 59 4.06 -12.38 -10.61
N LEU A 60 3.46 -11.51 -11.42
CA LEU A 60 2.76 -10.32 -10.95
C LEU A 60 1.38 -10.69 -10.41
N GLU A 61 1.01 -10.04 -9.31
CA GLU A 61 -0.32 -10.14 -8.75
C GLU A 61 -1.29 -9.21 -9.51
N ILE A 62 -2.55 -9.63 -9.57
CA ILE A 62 -3.57 -8.96 -10.38
C ILE A 62 -3.79 -7.49 -9.99
N GLY A 63 -3.67 -7.15 -8.70
CA GLY A 63 -3.81 -5.78 -8.23
C GLY A 63 -2.73 -4.87 -8.79
N PHE A 64 -1.48 -5.35 -8.89
CA PHE A 64 -0.40 -4.57 -9.47
C PHE A 64 -0.50 -4.47 -11.00
N PHE A 65 -0.94 -5.53 -11.67
CA PHE A 65 -1.29 -5.48 -13.09
C PHE A 65 -2.31 -4.36 -13.39
N LEU A 66 -3.37 -4.26 -12.58
CA LEU A 66 -4.38 -3.21 -12.74
C LEU A 66 -3.78 -1.81 -12.55
N ILE A 67 -2.86 -1.62 -11.60
CA ILE A 67 -2.14 -0.34 -11.44
C ILE A 67 -1.40 0.01 -12.73
N ILE A 68 -0.61 -0.93 -13.29
CA ILE A 68 0.15 -0.71 -14.53
C ILE A 68 -0.79 -0.30 -15.66
N LYS A 69 -1.88 -1.05 -15.89
CA LYS A 69 -2.83 -0.75 -16.96
C LYS A 69 -3.48 0.62 -16.77
N LEU A 70 -3.93 0.95 -15.56
CA LEU A 70 -4.53 2.25 -15.27
C LEU A 70 -3.54 3.40 -15.47
N SER A 71 -2.28 3.25 -15.04
CA SER A 71 -1.26 4.25 -15.29
C SER A 71 -1.00 4.45 -16.79
N ASN A 72 -0.88 3.36 -17.55
CA ASN A 72 -0.58 3.41 -18.97
C ASN A 72 -1.68 4.07 -19.81
N LEU A 73 -2.93 4.07 -19.34
CA LEU A 73 -4.03 4.76 -20.01
C LEU A 73 -3.91 6.29 -19.94
N VAL A 74 -3.19 6.82 -18.95
CA VAL A 74 -3.06 8.27 -18.72
C VAL A 74 -1.69 8.77 -19.17
N VAL A 75 -0.64 8.05 -18.79
CA VAL A 75 0.76 8.37 -19.13
C VAL A 75 1.45 7.08 -19.52
N THR A 76 2.05 7.04 -20.71
CA THR A 76 2.82 5.89 -21.20
C THR A 76 4.22 5.82 -20.57
N SER A 77 4.32 6.09 -19.26
CA SER A 77 5.55 6.05 -18.47
C SER A 77 5.29 5.40 -17.10
N PRO A 78 6.31 4.78 -16.48
CA PRO A 78 6.18 4.10 -15.19
C PRO A 78 6.03 5.08 -14.01
N ASP A 79 6.20 6.39 -14.22
CA ASP A 79 6.16 7.39 -13.14
C ASP A 79 4.79 7.41 -12.46
N LEU A 80 3.72 7.34 -13.25
CA LEU A 80 2.36 7.30 -12.72
C LEU A 80 2.06 5.97 -12.00
N MET A 81 2.62 4.85 -12.47
CA MET A 81 2.54 3.56 -11.77
C MET A 81 3.16 3.69 -10.37
N PHE A 82 4.35 4.27 -10.27
CA PHE A 82 5.03 4.49 -8.98
C PHE A 82 4.26 5.45 -8.08
N ALA A 83 3.72 6.54 -8.63
CA ALA A 83 2.93 7.51 -7.88
C ALA A 83 1.66 6.88 -7.30
N ILE A 84 0.92 6.09 -8.09
CA ILE A 84 -0.29 5.39 -7.63
C ILE A 84 0.06 4.37 -6.54
N ALA A 85 1.07 3.54 -6.78
CA ALA A 85 1.50 2.54 -5.80
C ALA A 85 1.93 3.17 -4.47
N ASN A 86 2.66 4.28 -4.53
CA ASN A 86 3.10 5.03 -3.36
C ASN A 86 1.91 5.69 -2.63
N ALA A 87 0.97 6.29 -3.37
CA ALA A 87 -0.24 6.85 -2.82
C ALA A 87 -1.07 5.81 -2.07
N ILE A 88 -1.29 4.63 -2.66
CA ILE A 88 -1.97 3.51 -2.00
C ILE A 88 -1.24 3.15 -0.71
N THR A 89 0.08 2.96 -0.78
CA THR A 89 0.89 2.60 0.40
C THR A 89 0.70 3.58 1.55
N LEU A 90 0.89 4.88 1.30
CA LEU A 90 0.81 5.92 2.33
C LEU A 90 -0.61 6.16 2.84
N ILE A 91 -1.61 6.14 1.96
CA ILE A 91 -3.02 6.32 2.34
C ILE A 91 -3.48 5.18 3.24
N PHE A 92 -3.22 3.93 2.87
CA PHE A 92 -3.62 2.78 3.69
C PHE A 92 -2.87 2.72 5.02
N PHE A 93 -1.59 3.07 5.02
CA PHE A 93 -0.81 3.18 6.25
C PHE A 93 -1.42 4.23 7.19
N TYR A 94 -1.75 5.42 6.66
CA TYR A 94 -2.36 6.49 7.44
C TYR A 94 -3.77 6.14 7.95
N ILE A 95 -4.60 5.49 7.13
CA ILE A 95 -5.93 5.01 7.57
C ILE A 95 -5.77 4.02 8.72
N GLY A 96 -4.86 3.04 8.60
CA GLY A 96 -4.53 2.11 9.67
C GLY A 96 -4.10 2.85 10.94
N LEU A 97 -3.17 3.79 10.81
CA LEU A 97 -2.62 4.57 11.91
C LEU A 97 -3.71 5.35 12.67
N LYS A 98 -4.67 5.94 11.95
CA LYS A 98 -5.81 6.64 12.54
C LYS A 98 -6.73 5.72 13.34
N ARG A 99 -6.83 4.45 12.98
CA ARG A 99 -7.65 3.46 13.72
C ARG A 99 -7.01 3.06 15.03
N TYR A 100 -5.69 2.90 15.08
CA TYR A 100 -4.96 2.59 16.32
C TYR A 100 -5.05 3.70 17.38
N SER A 101 -5.56 4.90 17.03
CA SER A 101 -5.86 5.99 17.98
C SER A 101 -4.68 6.34 18.89
N LEU A 102 -3.46 6.32 18.34
CA LEU A 102 -2.23 6.54 19.10
C LEU A 102 -2.12 7.99 19.57
N LYS A 103 -1.73 8.18 20.85
CA LYS A 103 -1.52 9.50 21.47
C LYS A 103 -0.61 10.41 20.64
N HIS A 104 0.42 9.85 20.01
CA HIS A 104 1.41 10.56 19.20
C HIS A 104 1.43 10.09 17.74
N THR A 105 0.26 10.09 17.08
CA THR A 105 0.08 9.67 15.68
C THR A 105 1.10 10.31 14.72
N ALA A 106 1.35 11.62 14.83
CA ALA A 106 2.30 12.30 13.95
C ALA A 106 3.74 11.81 14.12
N LEU A 107 4.18 11.52 15.35
CA LEU A 107 5.51 10.98 15.62
C LEU A 107 5.69 9.60 14.98
N VAL A 108 4.70 8.72 15.13
CA VAL A 108 4.75 7.37 14.54
C VAL A 108 4.76 7.43 13.01
N TYR A 109 3.97 8.33 12.41
CA TYR A 109 4.02 8.57 10.97
C TYR A 109 5.41 9.07 10.53
N THR A 110 6.00 10.02 11.24
CA THR A 110 7.36 10.50 10.97
C THR A 110 8.39 9.38 11.09
N MET A 111 8.32 8.56 12.14
CA MET A 111 9.22 7.39 12.29
C MET A 111 9.07 6.43 11.10
N TYR A 112 7.84 6.15 10.67
CA TYR A 112 7.59 5.32 9.48
C TYR A 112 8.27 5.91 8.24
N LEU A 113 8.13 7.22 8.00
CA LEU A 113 8.74 7.90 6.85
C LEU A 113 10.26 7.78 6.81
N PHE A 114 10.94 7.75 7.97
CA PHE A 114 12.39 7.67 8.04
C PHE A 114 12.95 6.24 8.14
N THR A 115 12.11 5.24 8.41
CA THR A 115 12.58 3.86 8.68
C THR A 115 12.06 2.85 7.68
N ILE A 116 10.73 2.72 7.55
CA ILE A 116 10.09 1.68 6.73
C ILE A 116 9.78 2.20 5.33
N TYR A 117 9.42 3.47 5.20
CA TYR A 117 9.02 4.05 3.92
C TYR A 117 10.07 3.91 2.81
N PRO A 118 11.39 4.12 3.04
CA PRO A 118 12.38 3.89 1.99
C PRO A 118 12.34 2.47 1.43
N PHE A 119 12.21 1.46 2.30
CA PHE A 119 12.04 0.07 1.87
C PHE A 119 10.80 -0.13 0.99
N THR A 120 9.69 0.54 1.29
CA THR A 120 8.46 0.45 0.47
C THR A 120 8.61 1.05 -0.93
N LEU A 121 9.60 1.93 -1.16
CA LEU A 121 9.92 2.44 -2.50
C LEU A 121 10.64 1.39 -3.35
N ASN A 122 11.32 0.43 -2.72
CA ASN A 122 12.02 -0.65 -3.42
C ASN A 122 11.09 -1.84 -3.61
N ALA A 123 10.52 -2.35 -2.51
CA ALA A 123 9.59 -3.46 -2.53
C ALA A 123 8.14 -2.98 -2.76
N VAL A 124 7.88 -2.28 -3.87
CA VAL A 124 6.62 -1.54 -4.13
C VAL A 124 5.35 -2.36 -3.90
N ARG A 125 5.30 -3.57 -4.48
CA ARG A 125 4.16 -4.51 -4.31
C ARG A 125 3.96 -4.91 -2.85
N GLN A 126 5.06 -5.23 -2.17
CA GLN A 126 5.07 -5.59 -0.76
C GLN A 126 4.69 -4.39 0.12
N GLY A 127 5.12 -3.18 -0.21
CA GLY A 127 4.78 -1.95 0.49
C GLY A 127 3.27 -1.69 0.51
N ILE A 128 2.61 -1.79 -0.65
CA ILE A 128 1.15 -1.72 -0.75
C ILE A 128 0.50 -2.77 0.15
N SER A 129 0.96 -4.01 0.03
CA SER A 129 0.40 -5.11 0.77
C SER A 129 0.58 -4.95 2.29
N MET A 130 1.74 -4.50 2.74
CA MET A 130 2.05 -4.26 4.15
C MET A 130 1.17 -3.17 4.74
N SER A 131 0.91 -2.08 4.01
CA SER A 131 0.07 -0.99 4.52
C SER A 131 -1.40 -1.40 4.65
N ILE A 132 -1.90 -2.21 3.72
CA ILE A 132 -3.25 -2.78 3.79
C ILE A 132 -3.33 -3.81 4.94
N CYS A 133 -2.31 -4.66 5.12
CA CYS A 133 -2.24 -5.56 6.26
C CYS A 133 -2.21 -4.81 7.59
N PHE A 134 -1.46 -3.70 7.68
CA PHE A 134 -1.43 -2.84 8.86
C PHE A 134 -2.83 -2.29 9.21
N LEU A 135 -3.61 -1.89 8.20
CA LEU A 135 -5.02 -1.57 8.36
C LEU A 135 -5.84 -2.79 8.82
N ALA A 136 -5.68 -3.95 8.19
CA ALA A 136 -6.38 -5.19 8.54
C ALA A 136 -6.18 -5.53 10.03
N PHE A 137 -4.94 -5.46 10.53
CA PHE A 137 -4.59 -5.73 11.91
C PHE A 137 -5.38 -4.88 12.92
N SER A 138 -5.77 -3.64 12.59
CA SER A 138 -6.62 -2.84 13.48
C SER A 138 -7.99 -3.51 13.73
N TYR A 139 -8.56 -4.16 12.71
CA TYR A 139 -9.80 -4.92 12.84
C TYR A 139 -9.62 -6.25 13.58
N LEU A 140 -8.44 -6.86 13.48
CA LEU A 140 -8.09 -8.03 14.29
C LEU A 140 -8.12 -7.68 15.78
N LEU A 141 -7.53 -6.55 16.17
CA LEU A 141 -7.53 -6.09 17.56
C LEU A 141 -8.94 -5.78 18.08
N GLU A 142 -9.81 -5.24 17.22
CA GLU A 142 -11.23 -5.01 17.53
C GLU A 142 -12.10 -6.28 17.46
N LYS A 143 -11.51 -7.46 17.23
CA LYS A 143 -12.21 -8.74 17.05
C LYS A 143 -13.26 -8.73 15.93
N ARG A 144 -13.08 -7.92 14.88
CA ARG A 144 -13.99 -7.78 13.73
C ARG A 144 -13.53 -8.64 12.54
N PRO A 145 -14.07 -9.87 12.35
CA PRO A 145 -13.54 -10.83 11.37
C PRO A 145 -13.78 -10.40 9.92
N LYS A 146 -14.99 -9.93 9.62
CA LYS A 146 -15.40 -9.58 8.26
C LYS A 146 -14.46 -8.54 7.62
N PRO A 147 -14.22 -7.36 8.24
CA PRO A 147 -13.30 -6.39 7.67
C PRO A 147 -11.84 -6.86 7.71
N TYR A 148 -11.43 -7.65 8.71
CA TYR A 148 -10.09 -8.24 8.74
C TYR A 148 -9.83 -9.12 7.50
N VAL A 149 -10.70 -10.11 7.26
CA VAL A 149 -10.58 -11.02 6.12
C VAL A 149 -10.63 -10.26 4.80
N PHE A 150 -11.55 -9.30 4.67
CA PHE A 150 -11.65 -8.46 3.48
C PHE A 150 -10.33 -7.75 3.15
N TRP A 151 -9.70 -7.12 4.13
CA TRP A 151 -8.45 -6.40 3.91
C TRP A 151 -7.25 -7.33 3.68
N ILE A 152 -7.19 -8.50 4.34
CA ILE A 152 -6.13 -9.50 4.05
C ILE A 152 -6.25 -10.04 2.62
N VAL A 153 -7.46 -10.36 2.15
CA VAL A 153 -7.68 -10.78 0.76
C VAL A 153 -7.31 -9.66 -0.21
N THR A 154 -7.70 -8.41 0.10
CA THR A 154 -7.33 -7.25 -0.71
C THR A 154 -5.81 -7.07 -0.78
N ALA A 155 -5.09 -7.21 0.33
CA ALA A 155 -3.62 -7.15 0.38
C ALA A 155 -3.00 -8.25 -0.50
N SER A 156 -3.58 -9.45 -0.50
CA SER A 156 -3.07 -10.59 -1.28
C SER A 156 -3.12 -10.37 -2.80
N PHE A 157 -3.96 -9.44 -3.29
CA PHE A 157 -3.96 -9.03 -4.70
C PHE A 157 -2.76 -8.19 -5.10
N PHE A 158 -2.00 -7.66 -4.14
CA PHE A 158 -0.76 -6.92 -4.38
C PHE A 158 0.47 -7.70 -3.98
N HIS A 159 0.37 -8.57 -2.97
CA HIS A 159 1.43 -9.50 -2.62
C HIS A 159 0.87 -10.77 -1.96
N ILE A 160 1.01 -11.91 -2.64
CA ILE A 160 0.31 -13.15 -2.27
C ILE A 160 0.64 -13.63 -0.84
N SER A 161 1.84 -13.35 -0.33
CA SER A 161 2.28 -13.78 1.00
C SER A 161 1.40 -13.27 2.14
N SER A 162 0.65 -12.18 1.93
CA SER A 162 -0.30 -11.67 2.92
C SER A 162 -1.42 -12.65 3.28
N ILE A 163 -1.72 -13.62 2.40
CA ILE A 163 -2.72 -14.65 2.68
C ILE A 163 -2.34 -15.51 3.90
N VAL A 164 -1.04 -15.62 4.21
CA VAL A 164 -0.52 -16.35 5.39
C VAL A 164 -1.01 -15.72 6.70
N LEU A 165 -1.43 -14.45 6.69
CA LEU A 165 -1.98 -13.80 7.87
C LEU A 165 -3.42 -14.25 8.16
N LEU A 166 -4.18 -14.74 7.17
CA LEU A 166 -5.61 -15.06 7.32
C LEU A 166 -5.91 -16.00 8.52
N PRO A 167 -5.11 -17.06 8.80
CA PRO A 167 -5.30 -17.92 9.98
C PRO A 167 -5.10 -17.22 11.34
N PHE A 168 -4.39 -16.09 11.41
CA PHE A 168 -4.06 -15.41 12.67
C PHE A 168 -5.31 -14.94 13.42
N TYR A 169 -6.41 -14.67 12.70
CA TYR A 169 -7.68 -14.35 13.33
C TYR A 169 -8.20 -15.49 14.22
N PHE A 170 -8.06 -16.74 13.76
CA PHE A 170 -8.52 -17.92 14.49
C PHE A 170 -7.56 -18.26 15.64
N ILE A 171 -6.26 -18.09 15.45
CA ILE A 171 -5.24 -18.31 16.51
C ILE A 171 -5.41 -17.32 17.67
N ASN A 172 -5.70 -16.04 17.38
CA ASN A 172 -5.95 -15.03 18.43
C ASN A 172 -7.16 -15.37 19.32
N LYS A 173 -8.15 -16.13 18.80
CA LYS A 173 -9.25 -16.65 19.63
C LYS A 173 -8.84 -17.80 20.55
N ILE A 174 -7.82 -18.57 20.17
CA ILE A 174 -7.36 -19.74 20.93
C ILE A 174 -6.46 -19.30 22.11
N ILE A 175 -5.67 -18.24 21.93
CA ILE A 175 -4.63 -17.83 22.91
C ILE A 175 -5.18 -16.91 24.02
N LYS A 176 -6.36 -16.32 23.85
CA LYS A 176 -7.08 -15.63 24.94
C LYS A 176 -8.37 -16.38 25.29
N PRO A 177 -8.36 -17.31 26.27
CA PRO A 177 -9.61 -17.68 26.92
C PRO A 177 -10.17 -16.43 27.62
N ALA A 178 -11.49 -16.38 27.70
CA ALA A 178 -12.35 -15.28 28.13
C ALA A 178 -11.78 -14.34 29.21
#